data_AF-A0A832F3W7-F1
#
_entry.id   AF-A0A832F3W7-F1
#
_cell.length_a   1.000
_cell.length_b   1.000
_cell.length_c   1.000
_cell.angle_alpha   90.00
_cell.angle_beta   90.00
_cell.angle_gamma   90.00
#
_symmetry.space_group_name_H-M   'P 1'
#
loop_
_entity.id
_entity.type
_entity.pdbx_description
1 polymer ?
#
loop_
_entity_poly.entity_id
_entity_poly.type
_entity_poly.pdbx_seq_one_letter_code
_entity_poly.pdbx_strand_id
1 'polypeptide(L)'
;MLAATGDGTLAVNGRPIVWGHGPWMLAALDGRSLTSSKMLVAATQGGERVRFRSANPRLKAFAVEWNKGQLRRLAPVDLQFEDGAYTVLVPDGELVLLTDGEGSPADVLLRGTSR
;
A
#
# COMPACT_ATOMS: atom_id res chain seq x y z
N MET A 1 11.05 0.82 -7.11
CA MET A 1 9.83 0.20 -6.54
C MET A 1 10.25 -0.99 -5.71
N LEU A 2 9.70 -1.13 -4.50
CA LEU A 2 9.87 -2.30 -3.65
C LEU A 2 8.49 -2.87 -3.36
N ALA A 3 8.28 -4.17 -3.58
CA ALA A 3 7.03 -4.84 -3.29
C ALA A 3 7.26 -6.04 -2.39
N ALA A 4 6.29 -6.31 -1.53
CA ALA A 4 6.21 -7.55 -0.77
C ALA A 4 4.80 -8.14 -0.89
N THR A 5 4.73 -9.45 -0.75
CA THR A 5 3.51 -10.24 -0.84
C THR A 5 3.62 -11.42 0.13
N GLY A 6 2.49 -11.89 0.63
CA GLY A 6 2.40 -13.06 1.50
C GLY A 6 0.96 -13.34 1.89
N ASP A 7 0.73 -14.35 2.72
CA ASP A 7 -0.57 -14.78 3.25
C ASP A 7 -0.64 -14.72 4.79
N GLY A 8 0.31 -14.01 5.40
CA GLY A 8 0.44 -13.88 6.85
C GLY A 8 1.26 -12.67 7.27
N THR A 9 2.28 -12.90 8.11
CA THR A 9 3.15 -11.81 8.62
C THR A 9 4.46 -11.73 7.86
N LEU A 10 4.81 -10.54 7.38
CA LEU A 10 6.16 -10.23 6.91
C LEU A 10 6.97 -9.61 8.04
N ALA A 11 8.14 -10.17 8.32
CA ALA A 11 9.11 -9.61 9.24
C ALA A 11 10.43 -9.30 8.51
N VAL A 12 11.05 -8.19 8.89
CA VAL A 12 12.42 -7.82 8.45
C VAL A 12 13.30 -7.80 9.68
N ASN A 13 14.39 -8.56 9.66
CA ASN A 13 15.30 -8.73 10.80
C ASN A 13 14.56 -9.15 12.08
N GLY A 14 13.63 -10.10 11.96
CA GLY A 14 12.80 -10.59 13.07
C GLY A 14 11.75 -9.61 13.59
N ARG A 15 11.61 -8.43 12.99
CA ARG A 15 10.60 -7.43 13.37
C ARG A 15 9.43 -7.44 12.39
N PRO A 16 8.20 -7.76 12.84
CA PRO A 16 7.02 -7.70 11.99
C PRO A 16 6.77 -6.28 11.45
N ILE A 17 6.55 -6.18 10.14
CA ILE A 17 6.26 -4.93 9.43
C ILE A 17 4.97 -4.95 8.61
N VAL A 18 4.43 -6.13 8.26
CA VAL A 18 3.11 -6.30 7.62
C VAL A 18 2.43 -7.52 8.23
N TRP A 19 1.13 -7.45 8.42
CA TRP A 19 0.25 -8.53 8.85
C TRP A 19 -0.98 -8.56 7.94
N GLY A 20 -1.27 -9.70 7.35
CA GLY A 20 -2.54 -9.97 6.67
C GLY A 20 -3.19 -11.24 7.19
N HIS A 21 -4.51 -11.35 6.99
CA HIS A 21 -5.30 -12.52 7.37
C HIS A 21 -5.42 -13.57 6.24
N GLY A 22 -4.94 -13.22 5.05
CA GLY A 22 -4.97 -14.00 3.82
C GLY A 22 -4.02 -13.36 2.79
N PRO A 23 -4.06 -13.77 1.51
CA PRO A 23 -3.12 -13.28 0.50
C PRO A 23 -3.18 -11.75 0.33
N TRP A 24 -2.02 -11.11 0.41
CA TRP A 24 -1.85 -9.67 0.33
C TRP A 24 -0.62 -9.27 -0.50
N MET A 25 -0.64 -8.04 -0.98
CA MET A 25 0.50 -7.33 -1.56
C MET A 25 0.57 -5.92 -0.99
N LEU A 26 1.79 -5.45 -0.70
CA LEU A 26 2.09 -4.06 -0.35
C LEU A 26 3.32 -3.59 -1.13
N ALA A 27 3.22 -2.49 -1.86
CA ALA A 27 4.32 -1.96 -2.67
C ALA A 27 4.55 -0.46 -2.46
N ALA A 28 5.82 -0.07 -2.29
CA ALA A 28 6.26 1.32 -2.25
C ALA A 28 6.57 1.83 -3.66
N LEU A 29 5.87 2.90 -4.04
CA LEU A 29 5.93 3.50 -5.36
C LEU A 29 6.95 4.65 -5.46
N ASP A 30 7.44 5.14 -4.32
CA ASP A 30 8.38 6.26 -4.21
C ASP A 30 9.86 5.85 -4.05
N GLY A 31 10.16 4.55 -4.23
CA GLY A 31 11.52 4.01 -4.13
C GLY A 31 12.07 3.89 -2.70
N ARG A 32 11.26 4.19 -1.67
CA ARG A 32 11.63 4.04 -0.27
C ARG A 32 11.30 2.64 0.26
N SER A 33 11.73 2.35 1.48
CA SER A 33 11.30 1.12 2.17
C SER A 33 9.80 1.18 2.47
N LEU A 34 9.15 0.02 2.62
CA LEU A 34 7.73 -0.07 2.96
C LEU A 34 7.39 0.76 4.22
N THR A 35 8.26 0.75 5.22
CA THR A 35 8.04 1.42 6.51
C THR A 35 8.30 2.93 6.49
N SER A 36 8.93 3.48 5.45
CA SER A 36 9.26 4.92 5.34
C SER A 36 8.67 5.61 4.11
N SER A 37 7.89 4.85 3.32
CA SER A 37 7.27 5.34 2.10
C SER A 37 6.19 6.37 2.39
N LYS A 38 6.11 7.37 1.52
CA LYS A 38 5.01 8.34 1.44
C LYS A 38 3.94 7.91 0.45
N MET A 39 4.17 6.82 -0.29
CA MET A 39 3.28 6.36 -1.34
C MET A 39 3.35 4.83 -1.48
N LEU A 40 2.35 4.17 -0.93
CA LEU A 40 2.18 2.72 -0.96
C LEU A 40 0.93 2.35 -1.76
N VAL A 41 0.91 1.16 -2.35
CA VAL A 41 -0.32 0.51 -2.82
C VAL A 41 -0.48 -0.84 -2.13
N ALA A 42 -1.70 -1.13 -1.69
CA ALA A 42 -2.09 -2.39 -1.08
C ALA A 42 -3.14 -3.10 -1.95
N ALA A 43 -3.08 -4.43 -1.97
CA ALA A 43 -4.05 -5.31 -2.59
C ALA A 43 -4.26 -6.55 -1.70
N THR A 44 -5.45 -7.12 -1.69
CA THR A 44 -5.75 -8.40 -1.04
C THR A 44 -6.53 -9.31 -1.99
N GLN A 45 -6.57 -10.59 -1.66
CA GLN A 45 -7.54 -11.53 -2.21
C GLN A 45 -8.62 -11.79 -1.15
N GLY A 46 -9.88 -11.57 -1.48
CA GLY A 46 -11.01 -11.86 -0.58
C GLY A 46 -11.51 -10.68 0.26
N GLY A 47 -10.97 -9.47 0.06
CA GLY A 47 -11.53 -8.26 0.68
C GLY A 47 -11.18 -8.07 2.15
N GLU A 48 -9.92 -8.26 2.50
CA GLU A 48 -9.47 -8.33 3.89
C GLU A 48 -8.72 -7.07 4.38
N ARG A 49 -8.44 -7.06 5.69
CA ARG A 49 -7.61 -6.04 6.32
C ARG A 49 -6.13 -6.37 6.18
N VAL A 50 -5.35 -5.36 5.81
CA VAL A 50 -3.89 -5.39 5.89
C VAL A 50 -3.45 -4.39 6.94
N ARG A 51 -2.63 -4.86 7.89
CA ARG A 51 -1.95 -4.02 8.87
C ARG A 51 -0.47 -3.89 8.50
N PHE A 52 0.12 -2.71 8.60
CA PHE A 52 1.54 -2.51 8.32
C PHE A 52 2.17 -1.38 9.13
N ARG A 53 3.45 -1.50 9.47
CA ARG A 53 4.20 -0.45 10.17
C ARG A 53 4.55 0.68 9.21
N SER A 54 4.43 1.91 9.69
CA SER A 54 4.88 3.10 8.97
C SER A 54 5.43 4.12 9.94
N ALA A 55 6.57 4.73 9.57
CA ALA A 55 7.13 5.89 10.23
C ALA A 55 6.45 7.20 9.80
N ASN A 56 5.59 7.16 8.76
CA ASN A 56 4.85 8.32 8.29
C ASN A 56 3.45 8.34 8.94
N PRO A 57 3.15 9.24 9.90
CA PRO A 57 1.88 9.26 10.60
C PRO A 57 0.75 10.01 9.84
N ARG A 58 1.00 10.43 8.59
CA ARG A 58 0.07 11.28 7.82
C ARG A 58 -0.55 10.60 6.61
N LEU A 59 -0.41 9.28 6.47
CA LEU A 59 -1.01 8.56 5.36
C LEU A 59 -2.53 8.67 5.38
N LYS A 60 -3.10 8.74 4.19
CA LYS A 60 -4.53 8.66 3.87
C LYS A 60 -4.71 7.52 2.86
N ALA A 61 -5.84 6.82 2.91
CA ALA A 61 -6.13 5.74 1.98
C ALA A 61 -7.20 6.12 0.95
N PHE A 62 -7.01 5.67 -0.28
CA PHE A 62 -7.96 5.85 -1.37
C PHE A 62 -8.08 4.57 -2.19
N ALA A 63 -9.29 4.17 -2.56
CA ALA A 63 -9.51 3.22 -3.63
C ALA A 63 -9.05 3.87 -4.94
N VAL A 64 -8.34 3.11 -5.77
CA VAL A 64 -7.71 3.65 -6.98
C VAL A 64 -7.92 2.74 -8.18
N GLU A 65 -8.06 3.38 -9.33
CA GLU A 65 -8.04 2.73 -10.63
C GLU A 65 -6.68 2.95 -11.28
N TRP A 66 -6.13 1.89 -11.88
CA TRP A 66 -4.97 1.99 -12.75
C TRP A 66 -5.40 1.90 -14.21
N ASN A 67 -5.17 2.97 -14.97
CA ASN A 67 -5.51 3.02 -16.38
C ASN A 67 -4.35 3.63 -17.18
N LYS A 68 -3.84 2.89 -18.19
CA LYS A 68 -2.78 3.34 -19.10
C LYS A 68 -1.55 3.94 -18.40
N GLY A 69 -1.14 3.34 -17.29
CA GLY A 69 0.05 3.80 -16.54
C GLY A 69 -0.22 4.97 -15.60
N GLN A 70 -1.48 5.39 -15.43
CA GLN A 70 -1.88 6.44 -14.51
C GLN A 70 -2.76 5.88 -13.40
N LEU A 71 -2.47 6.31 -12.17
CA LEU A 71 -3.22 5.93 -10.98
C LEU A 71 -4.20 7.06 -10.61
N ARG A 72 -5.50 6.76 -10.63
CA ARG A 72 -6.57 7.73 -10.35
C ARG A 72 -7.27 7.38 -9.03
N ARG A 73 -7.43 8.37 -8.14
CA ARG A 73 -8.19 8.24 -6.90
C ARG A 73 -9.69 8.23 -7.19
N LEU A 74 -10.40 7.24 -6.65
CA LEU A 74 -11.84 7.09 -6.81
C LEU A 74 -12.57 7.58 -5.56
N ALA A 75 -12.27 6.99 -4.40
CA ALA A 75 -12.95 7.29 -3.14
C ALA A 75 -11.98 7.14 -1.96
N PRO A 76 -12.16 7.91 -0.86
CA PRO A 76 -11.41 7.67 0.37
C PRO A 76 -11.78 6.31 0.97
N VAL A 77 -10.81 5.68 1.61
CA VAL A 77 -10.94 4.41 2.35
C VAL A 77 -10.56 4.66 3.81
N ASP A 78 -11.27 4.02 4.73
CA ASP A 78 -10.97 4.13 6.15
C ASP A 78 -9.57 3.58 6.45
N LEU A 79 -8.79 4.39 7.15
CA LEU A 79 -7.42 4.10 7.52
C LEU A 79 -7.24 4.40 9.00
N GLN A 80 -6.95 3.36 9.78
CA GLN A 80 -6.75 3.47 11.22
C GLN A 80 -5.27 3.45 11.54
N PHE A 81 -4.81 4.36 12.41
CA PHE A 81 -3.42 4.40 12.88
C PHE A 81 -3.37 4.16 14.39
N GLU A 82 -2.68 3.10 14.79
CA GLU A 82 -2.54 2.70 16.18
C GLU A 82 -1.19 1.98 16.38
N ASP A 83 -0.49 2.29 17.47
CA ASP A 83 0.79 1.68 17.85
C ASP A 83 1.87 1.68 16.74
N GLY A 84 1.93 2.76 15.97
CA GLY A 84 2.91 2.91 14.87
C GLY A 84 2.60 2.05 13.65
N ALA A 85 1.37 1.56 13.52
CA ALA A 85 0.92 0.78 12.39
C ALA A 85 -0.41 1.30 11.84
N TYR A 86 -0.56 1.19 10.53
CA TYR A 86 -1.82 1.40 9.84
C TYR A 86 -2.57 0.10 9.67
N THR A 87 -3.89 0.15 9.79
CA THR A 87 -4.80 -0.91 9.37
C THR A 87 -5.76 -0.35 8.33
N VAL A 88 -5.83 -1.01 7.18
CA VAL A 88 -6.69 -0.63 6.05
C VAL A 88 -7.52 -1.82 5.59
N LEU A 89 -8.81 -1.61 5.33
CA LEU A 89 -9.62 -2.58 4.62
C LEU A 89 -9.35 -2.42 3.12
N VAL A 90 -8.94 -3.50 2.47
CA VAL A 90 -8.72 -3.53 1.03
C VAL A 90 -9.83 -4.39 0.44
N PRO A 91 -10.82 -3.82 -0.28
CA PRO A 91 -11.89 -4.59 -0.89
C PRO A 91 -11.35 -5.60 -1.92
N ASP A 92 -12.12 -6.66 -2.16
CA ASP A 92 -11.70 -7.71 -3.08
C ASP A 92 -11.56 -7.17 -4.51
N GLY A 93 -10.46 -7.50 -5.17
CA GLY A 93 -10.14 -7.02 -6.52
C GLY A 93 -9.77 -5.54 -6.63
N GLU A 94 -9.72 -4.79 -5.53
CA GLU A 94 -9.41 -3.36 -5.52
C GLU A 94 -7.94 -3.07 -5.17
N LEU A 95 -7.43 -1.94 -5.66
CA LEU A 95 -6.17 -1.36 -5.22
C LEU A 95 -6.45 -0.20 -4.27
N VAL A 96 -5.71 -0.15 -3.16
CA VAL A 96 -5.77 0.96 -2.22
C VAL A 96 -4.44 1.70 -2.18
N LEU A 97 -4.43 2.96 -2.58
CA LEU A 97 -3.29 3.87 -2.45
C LEU A 97 -3.26 4.44 -1.04
N LEU A 98 -2.11 4.33 -0.37
CA LEU A 98 -1.83 5.00 0.89
C LEU A 98 -0.79 6.10 0.65
N THR A 99 -1.15 7.35 0.94
CA THR A 99 -0.29 8.50 0.66
C THR A 99 -0.47 9.64 1.66
N ASP A 100 0.58 10.38 1.96
CA ASP A 100 0.50 11.60 2.78
C ASP A 100 0.05 12.84 1.99
N GLY A 101 -0.18 12.70 0.68
CA GLY A 101 -0.57 13.78 -0.22
C GLY A 101 0.60 14.57 -0.79
N GLU A 102 1.82 14.38 -0.30
CA GLU A 102 3.03 14.93 -0.89
C GLU A 102 3.61 13.94 -1.90
N GLY A 103 3.05 13.97 -3.09
CA GLY A 103 3.42 13.12 -4.21
C GLY A 103 2.24 12.96 -5.14
N SER A 104 2.37 13.39 -6.39
CA SER A 104 1.32 13.19 -7.36
C SER A 104 1.30 11.71 -7.77
N PRO A 105 0.17 11.01 -7.71
CA PRO A 105 0.07 9.68 -8.31
C PRO A 105 0.30 9.71 -9.83
N ALA A 106 0.19 10.89 -10.47
CA ALA A 106 0.55 11.08 -11.88
C ALA A 106 2.07 10.99 -12.14
N ASP A 107 2.91 11.17 -11.12
CA ASP A 107 4.37 11.06 -11.24
C ASP A 107 4.85 9.60 -11.13
N VAL A 108 3.97 8.66 -10.74
CA VAL A 108 4.27 7.24 -10.71
C VAL A 108 4.14 6.64 -12.11
N LEU A 109 5.08 6.99 -12.97
CA LEU A 109 5.32 6.24 -14.20
C LEU A 109 6.01 4.93 -13.83
N LEU A 110 5.24 3.87 -13.60
CA LEU A 110 5.78 2.52 -13.72
C LEU A 110 6.12 2.30 -15.19
N ARG A 111 7.36 2.63 -15.58
CA ARG A 111 7.88 2.27 -16.90
C ARG A 111 7.86 0.75 -16.97
N GLY A 112 6.82 0.21 -17.60
CA GLY A 112 6.82 -1.16 -18.06
C GLY A 112 8.00 -1.30 -19.01
N THR A 113 9.08 -1.93 -18.56
CA THR A 113 10.09 -2.43 -19.48
C THR A 113 9.47 -3.62 -20.19
N SER A 114 8.73 -3.35 -21.25
CA SER A 114 8.49 -4.32 -22.31
C SER A 114 9.87 -4.66 -22.87
N ARG A 115 10.33 -5.89 -22.60
CA ARG A 115 11.31 -6.57 -23.44
C ARG A 115 10.59 -7.70 -24.14
#